data_AF-A0A3A9V5K0-F1
#
_entry.id   AF-A0A3A9V5K0-F1
#
_cell.length_a   1.000
_cell.length_b   1.000
_cell.length_c   1.000
_cell.angle_alpha   90.00
_cell.angle_beta   90.00
_cell.angle_gamma   90.00
#
_symmetry.space_group_name_H-M   'P 1'
#
loop_
_entity.id
_entity.type
_entity.pdbx_description
1 polymer ?
#
loop_
_entity_poly.entity_id
_entity_poly.type
_entity_poly.pdbx_seq_one_letter_code
_entity_poly.pdbx_strand_id
1 'polypeptide(L)'
;MEEVNPMSSKKLKKKIKKGLNTYLKFEITDSFKKIDKKFLKQYKKREVFEKIDDRTVVIDTMRILSAYAGGILSVFGLILLFIIAPDNSFLTIPWIVFYSILFLVFILSLIYAFTISKQYITLDRINGLFMFPRKLYGQPFTIKFDEAVVYWVGTGGASGNIDMKLAVAYPNNKFLGTYLSAHIEPYYEIWSFYVWYMDKNRPLPPGDAFDPYREKDFLRRRAEGFPPPLYKSYIPTPEATPAQQAEREQYWTDEQYTEKFEREEESEWYDPQIHEDWEVTTFYEPNTKIPVANRYVKFIFNDGRIIYAKTNEDGSLHEPPESEDFEMQFVNIKK
;
A
#
# COMPACT_ATOMS: atom_id res chain seq x y z
N MET A 1 -13.69 -14.93 -47.86
CA MET A 1 -14.18 -14.68 -46.49
C MET A 1 -13.30 -15.50 -45.57
N GLU A 2 -12.27 -14.89 -44.99
CA GLU A 2 -11.43 -15.57 -44.01
C GLU A 2 -12.16 -15.65 -42.67
N GLU A 3 -12.36 -16.88 -42.19
CA GLU A 3 -12.90 -17.16 -40.86
C GLU A 3 -11.97 -16.60 -39.78
N VAL A 4 -12.46 -15.61 -39.04
CA VAL A 4 -11.79 -15.07 -37.86
C VAL A 4 -11.80 -16.14 -36.75
N ASN A 5 -10.65 -16.75 -36.54
CA ASN A 5 -10.40 -17.81 -35.56
C ASN A 5 -10.82 -17.40 -34.12
N PRO A 6 -11.76 -18.13 -33.46
CA PRO A 6 -12.26 -17.80 -32.13
C PRO A 6 -11.25 -18.04 -30.98
N MET A 7 -10.06 -18.62 -31.24
CA MET A 7 -9.03 -18.87 -30.21
C MET A 7 -8.34 -17.61 -29.67
N SER A 8 -8.43 -16.47 -30.36
CA SER A 8 -7.80 -15.21 -29.91
C SER A 8 -8.53 -14.57 -28.73
N SER A 9 -9.87 -14.61 -28.71
CA SER A 9 -10.67 -13.89 -27.71
C SER A 9 -10.58 -14.51 -26.30
N LYS A 10 -10.44 -15.83 -26.19
CA LYS A 10 -10.30 -16.53 -24.89
C LYS A 10 -8.94 -16.28 -24.26
N LYS A 11 -7.84 -16.28 -25.04
CA LYS A 11 -6.50 -15.92 -24.55
C LYS A 11 -6.42 -14.44 -24.17
N LEU A 12 -7.06 -13.55 -24.94
CA LEU A 12 -7.17 -12.13 -24.63
C LEU A 12 -7.98 -11.88 -23.36
N LYS A 13 -9.16 -12.51 -23.22
CA LYS A 13 -9.97 -12.48 -21.98
C LYS A 13 -9.23 -13.06 -20.79
N LYS A 14 -8.43 -14.12 -20.97
CA LYS A 14 -7.59 -14.71 -19.92
C LYS A 14 -6.42 -13.79 -19.54
N LYS A 15 -5.80 -13.09 -20.49
CA LYS A 15 -4.79 -12.05 -20.23
C LYS A 15 -5.38 -10.83 -19.54
N ILE A 16 -6.56 -10.37 -19.95
CA ILE A 16 -7.31 -9.29 -19.29
C ILE A 16 -7.69 -9.72 -17.87
N LYS A 17 -8.21 -10.94 -17.67
CA LYS A 17 -8.52 -11.49 -16.34
C LYS A 17 -7.27 -11.68 -15.46
N LYS A 18 -6.12 -12.02 -16.05
CA LYS A 18 -4.83 -12.11 -15.35
C LYS A 18 -4.23 -10.73 -15.02
N GLY A 19 -4.49 -9.71 -15.84
CA GLY A 19 -4.19 -8.29 -15.58
C GLY A 19 -5.23 -7.58 -14.70
N LEU A 20 -6.33 -8.25 -14.34
CA LEU A 20 -7.30 -7.79 -13.34
C LEU A 20 -7.01 -8.34 -11.94
N ASN A 21 -5.99 -9.21 -11.79
CA ASN A 21 -5.41 -9.61 -10.49
C ASN A 21 -4.41 -8.59 -9.94
N THR A 22 -4.34 -7.39 -10.52
CA THR A 22 -3.46 -6.29 -10.12
C THR A 22 -4.10 -5.39 -9.05
N TYR A 23 -5.36 -5.67 -8.70
CA TYR A 23 -6.05 -4.97 -7.62
C TYR A 23 -5.69 -5.56 -6.28
N LEU A 24 -5.48 -4.67 -5.31
CA LEU A 24 -5.13 -5.02 -3.95
C LEU A 24 -6.35 -5.58 -3.21
N LYS A 25 -6.12 -6.64 -2.46
CA LYS A 25 -7.09 -7.20 -1.53
C LYS A 25 -7.18 -6.31 -0.28
N PHE A 26 -8.35 -6.26 0.34
CA PHE A 26 -8.56 -5.53 1.60
C PHE A 26 -8.11 -6.39 2.78
N GLU A 27 -6.79 -6.49 2.94
CA GLU A 27 -6.14 -7.33 3.94
C GLU A 27 -4.96 -6.55 4.54
N ILE A 28 -4.69 -6.77 5.83
CA ILE A 28 -3.54 -6.20 6.54
C ILE A 28 -2.41 -7.20 6.46
N THR A 29 -1.43 -6.95 5.60
CA THR A 29 -0.33 -7.89 5.34
C THR A 29 0.94 -7.53 6.08
N ASP A 30 1.15 -6.24 6.34
CA ASP A 30 2.44 -5.71 6.80
C ASP A 30 2.25 -4.81 8.02
N SER A 31 3.16 -4.95 8.98
CA SER A 31 3.27 -3.95 10.05
C SER A 31 3.79 -2.65 9.47
N PHE A 32 3.24 -1.54 9.95
CA PHE A 32 3.66 -0.22 9.51
C PHE A 32 4.21 0.62 10.66
N LYS A 33 5.04 1.61 10.29
CA LYS A 33 5.57 2.56 11.27
C LYS A 33 4.45 3.22 12.07
N LYS A 34 4.62 3.24 13.40
CA LYS A 34 3.68 3.87 14.34
C LYS A 34 3.39 5.32 13.93
N ILE A 35 2.11 5.70 14.01
CA ILE A 35 1.68 7.05 13.67
C ILE A 35 1.83 7.94 14.90
N ASP A 36 2.94 8.66 14.94
CA ASP A 36 3.24 9.58 16.01
C ASP A 36 2.62 10.98 15.77
N LYS A 37 2.25 11.71 16.82
CA LYS A 37 1.72 13.08 16.80
C LYS A 37 2.62 14.05 16.07
N LYS A 38 3.94 13.81 16.05
CA LYS A 38 4.91 14.63 15.31
C LYS A 38 4.65 14.66 13.80
N PHE A 39 3.92 13.68 13.26
CA PHE A 39 3.50 13.61 11.86
C PHE A 39 2.17 14.31 11.57
N LEU A 40 1.58 14.99 12.57
CA LEU A 40 0.44 15.87 12.38
C LEU A 40 0.92 17.28 12.03
N LYS A 41 0.24 17.92 11.08
CA LYS A 41 0.56 19.29 10.65
C LYS A 41 0.51 20.34 11.74
N GLN A 42 -0.32 20.11 12.75
CA GLN A 42 -0.38 20.94 13.95
C GLN A 42 1.00 21.08 14.62
N TYR A 43 1.83 20.04 14.54
CA TYR A 43 3.17 20.03 15.13
C TYR A 43 4.27 20.35 14.10
N LYS A 44 4.09 19.95 12.83
CA LYS A 44 5.03 20.23 11.75
C LYS A 44 4.31 20.53 10.43
N LYS A 45 4.39 21.77 9.94
CA LYS A 45 3.66 22.25 8.74
C LYS A 45 3.88 21.44 7.45
N ARG A 46 4.97 20.68 7.33
CA ARG A 46 5.32 19.87 6.15
C ARG A 46 4.78 18.45 6.19
N GLU A 47 4.07 18.08 7.26
CA GLU A 47 3.52 16.73 7.35
C GLU A 47 2.23 16.61 6.54
N VAL A 48 1.80 15.37 6.31
CA VAL A 48 0.74 14.94 5.41
C VAL A 48 -0.57 14.77 6.18
N PHE A 49 -0.53 14.40 7.47
CA PHE A 49 -1.75 14.28 8.26
C PHE A 49 -2.25 15.65 8.72
N GLU A 50 -3.38 16.09 8.16
CA GLU A 50 -4.08 17.30 8.57
C GLU A 50 -4.86 17.05 9.87
N LYS A 51 -5.52 15.88 9.98
CA LYS A 51 -6.33 15.49 11.14
C LYS A 51 -6.31 13.97 11.31
N ILE A 52 -6.25 13.51 12.57
CA ILE A 52 -6.38 12.10 12.96
C ILE A 52 -7.30 12.01 14.17
N ASP A 53 -8.32 11.14 14.08
CA ASP A 53 -9.18 10.75 15.19
C ASP A 53 -9.76 9.32 15.01
N ASP A 54 -10.65 8.89 15.92
CA ASP A 54 -11.29 7.55 15.89
C ASP A 54 -12.32 7.34 14.77
N ARG A 55 -12.72 8.39 14.07
CA ARG A 55 -13.81 8.38 13.07
C ARG A 55 -13.36 8.81 11.69
N THR A 56 -12.44 9.75 11.63
CA THR A 56 -11.95 10.43 10.44
C THR A 56 -10.43 10.65 10.46
N VAL A 57 -9.77 10.29 9.36
CA VAL A 57 -8.38 10.68 9.06
C VAL A 57 -8.37 11.52 7.80
N VAL A 58 -7.69 12.67 7.85
CA VAL A 58 -7.56 13.63 6.75
C VAL A 58 -6.09 13.79 6.39
N ILE A 59 -5.78 13.53 5.13
CA ILE A 59 -4.42 13.44 4.57
C ILE A 59 -4.30 14.49 3.45
N ASP A 60 -3.38 15.43 3.56
CA ASP A 60 -3.07 16.39 2.49
C ASP A 60 -2.19 15.73 1.41
N THR A 61 -2.67 15.75 0.18
CA THR A 61 -1.92 15.21 -0.98
C THR A 61 -0.69 16.03 -1.37
N MET A 62 -0.44 17.17 -0.73
CA MET A 62 0.67 18.11 -0.98
C MET A 62 0.78 18.58 -2.45
N ARG A 63 -0.32 18.51 -3.22
CA ARG A 63 -0.33 18.80 -4.66
C ARG A 63 0.05 20.26 -4.98
N ILE A 64 -0.22 21.20 -4.09
CA ILE A 64 0.22 22.59 -4.23
C ILE A 64 1.76 22.68 -4.32
N LEU A 65 2.49 21.84 -3.58
CA LEU A 65 3.95 21.81 -3.62
C LEU A 65 4.48 21.37 -4.99
N SER A 66 3.79 20.42 -5.64
CA SER A 66 4.13 19.97 -6.99
C SER A 66 3.91 21.05 -8.05
N ALA A 67 2.90 21.92 -7.87
CA ALA A 67 2.65 23.05 -8.75
C ALA A 67 3.76 24.10 -8.66
N TYR A 68 4.20 24.43 -7.43
CA TYR A 68 5.34 25.32 -7.22
C TYR A 68 6.64 24.75 -7.80
N ALA A 69 6.89 23.44 -7.63
CA ALA A 69 8.06 22.79 -8.20
C ALA A 69 8.08 22.87 -9.74
N GLY A 70 6.94 22.65 -10.41
CA GLY A 70 6.81 22.82 -11.86
C GLY A 70 7.06 24.26 -12.32
N GLY A 71 6.56 25.24 -11.56
CA GLY A 71 6.84 26.66 -11.80
C GLY A 71 8.33 26.99 -11.70
N ILE A 72 8.99 26.56 -10.63
CA ILE A 72 10.44 26.79 -10.39
C ILE A 72 11.28 26.13 -11.48
N LEU A 73 10.98 24.88 -11.84
CA LEU A 73 11.69 24.17 -12.92
C LEU A 73 11.55 24.88 -14.27
N SER A 74 10.39 25.46 -14.55
CA SER A 74 10.17 26.22 -15.78
C SER A 74 10.99 27.51 -15.82
N VAL A 75 11.10 28.23 -14.69
CA VAL A 75 11.97 29.41 -14.56
C VAL A 75 13.45 29.03 -14.68
N PHE A 76 13.86 27.96 -14.01
CA PHE A 76 15.23 27.46 -14.10
C PHE A 76 15.60 27.04 -15.52
N GLY A 77 14.68 26.36 -16.22
CA GLY A 77 14.83 26.01 -17.63
C GLY A 77 15.00 27.25 -18.51
N LEU A 78 14.20 28.31 -18.29
CA LEU A 78 14.36 29.57 -19.01
C LEU A 78 15.74 30.19 -18.75
N ILE A 79 16.22 30.25 -17.49
CA ILE A 79 17.52 30.82 -17.11
C ILE A 79 18.70 30.03 -17.70
N LEU A 80 18.70 28.69 -17.59
CA LEU A 80 19.77 27.85 -18.11
C LEU A 80 19.96 28.02 -19.63
N LEU A 81 18.88 28.25 -20.36
CA LEU A 81 18.93 28.40 -21.81
C LEU A 81 19.52 29.74 -22.25
N PHE A 82 19.34 30.82 -21.47
CA PHE A 82 20.04 32.09 -21.70
C PHE A 82 21.55 31.99 -21.44
N ILE A 83 21.98 31.02 -20.63
CA ILE A 83 23.41 30.76 -20.35
C ILE A 83 24.02 29.89 -21.47
N ILE A 84 23.27 28.92 -22.00
CA ILE A 84 23.76 27.94 -23.00
C ILE A 84 23.72 28.49 -24.44
N ALA A 85 22.86 29.46 -24.75
CA ALA A 85 22.77 30.11 -26.06
C ALA A 85 23.22 31.60 -25.98
N PRO A 86 24.53 31.87 -25.87
CA PRO A 86 25.06 33.23 -25.69
C PRO A 86 25.06 34.09 -26.97
N ASP A 87 24.76 33.50 -28.13
CA ASP A 87 24.63 34.17 -29.42
C ASP A 87 23.17 34.47 -29.77
N ASN A 88 22.90 35.31 -30.77
CA ASN A 88 21.52 35.70 -31.16
C ASN A 88 20.67 34.55 -31.75
N SER A 89 21.13 33.30 -31.65
CA SER A 89 20.44 32.10 -32.12
C SER A 89 19.06 31.91 -31.46
N PHE A 90 18.87 32.44 -30.25
CA PHE A 90 17.59 32.47 -29.53
C PHE A 90 16.49 33.27 -30.26
N LEU A 91 16.83 34.18 -31.18
CA LEU A 91 15.85 34.94 -31.98
C LEU A 91 15.40 34.20 -33.24
N THR A 92 15.90 33.00 -33.50
CA THR A 92 15.39 32.19 -34.61
C THR A 92 14.00 31.63 -34.27
N ILE A 93 13.17 31.45 -35.30
CA ILE A 93 11.78 31.00 -35.15
C ILE A 93 11.65 29.72 -34.30
N PRO A 94 12.47 28.66 -34.46
CA PRO A 94 12.35 27.45 -33.65
C PRO A 94 12.56 27.69 -32.16
N TRP A 95 13.54 28.53 -31.80
CA TRP A 95 13.83 28.88 -30.42
C TRP A 95 12.73 29.76 -29.83
N ILE A 96 12.21 30.75 -30.58
CA ILE A 96 11.06 31.57 -30.16
C ILE A 96 9.83 30.72 -29.84
N VAL A 97 9.51 29.74 -30.69
CA VAL A 97 8.38 28.81 -30.45
C VAL A 97 8.63 27.98 -29.19
N PHE A 98 9.84 27.46 -29.01
CA PHE A 98 10.22 26.70 -27.82
C PHE A 98 10.12 27.54 -26.53
N TYR A 99 10.62 28.78 -26.52
CA TYR A 99 10.50 29.70 -25.37
C TYR A 99 9.04 30.03 -25.06
N SER A 100 8.23 30.25 -26.09
CA SER A 100 6.81 30.55 -25.93
C SER A 100 6.07 29.38 -25.25
N ILE A 101 6.42 28.13 -25.57
CA ILE A 101 5.84 26.94 -24.93
C ILE A 101 6.28 26.84 -23.47
N LEU A 102 7.57 26.98 -23.16
CA LEU A 102 8.06 26.93 -21.78
C LEU A 102 7.45 28.04 -20.91
N PHE A 103 7.35 29.25 -21.45
CA PHE A 103 6.71 30.37 -20.77
C PHE A 103 5.22 30.11 -20.55
N LEU A 104 4.51 29.56 -21.54
CA LEU A 104 3.11 29.17 -21.38
C LEU A 104 2.93 28.12 -20.27
N VAL A 105 3.79 27.08 -20.22
CA VAL A 105 3.76 26.07 -19.16
C VAL A 105 4.04 26.69 -17.79
N PHE A 106 4.97 27.63 -17.70
CA PHE A 106 5.24 28.39 -16.48
C PHE A 106 3.98 29.14 -16.00
N ILE A 107 3.36 29.93 -16.89
CA ILE A 107 2.16 30.72 -16.57
C ILE A 107 1.01 29.81 -16.16
N LEU A 108 0.77 28.70 -16.88
CA LEU A 108 -0.27 27.74 -16.52
C LEU A 108 -0.01 27.08 -15.16
N SER A 109 1.25 26.75 -14.86
CA SER A 109 1.64 26.19 -13.57
C SER A 109 1.47 27.18 -12.43
N LEU A 110 1.76 28.47 -12.68
CA LEU A 110 1.58 29.55 -11.72
C LEU A 110 0.10 29.79 -11.42
N ILE A 111 -0.73 29.90 -12.45
CA ILE A 111 -2.19 30.00 -12.33
C ILE A 111 -2.71 28.81 -11.53
N TYR A 112 -2.28 27.59 -11.88
CA TYR A 112 -2.67 26.37 -11.18
C TYR A 112 -2.27 26.41 -9.70
N ALA A 113 -1.04 26.82 -9.37
CA ALA A 113 -0.58 26.93 -7.99
C ALA A 113 -1.41 27.93 -7.15
N PHE A 114 -1.84 29.04 -7.75
CA PHE A 114 -2.62 30.07 -7.04
C PHE A 114 -4.11 29.79 -6.93
N THR A 115 -4.68 29.01 -7.85
CA THR A 115 -6.14 28.82 -7.93
C THR A 115 -6.59 27.43 -7.46
N ILE A 116 -5.68 26.45 -7.38
CA ILE A 116 -6.03 25.14 -6.83
C ILE A 116 -6.23 25.23 -5.31
N SER A 117 -7.34 24.70 -4.81
CA SER A 117 -7.55 24.55 -3.38
C SER A 117 -6.67 23.43 -2.83
N LYS A 118 -6.44 23.40 -1.51
CA LYS A 118 -5.84 22.24 -0.85
C LYS A 118 -6.68 20.99 -1.14
N GLN A 119 -6.01 19.88 -1.40
CA GLN A 119 -6.63 18.64 -1.84
C GLN A 119 -6.33 17.54 -0.83
N TYR A 120 -7.41 16.98 -0.27
CA TYR A 120 -7.35 16.04 0.84
C TYR A 120 -7.88 14.67 0.44
N ILE A 121 -7.24 13.63 0.94
CA ILE A 121 -7.80 12.29 1.07
C ILE A 121 -8.47 12.23 2.43
N THR A 122 -9.68 11.68 2.51
CA THR A 122 -10.39 11.51 3.78
C THR A 122 -10.91 10.10 3.93
N LEU A 123 -10.57 9.50 5.06
CA LEU A 123 -11.00 8.18 5.51
C LEU A 123 -12.09 8.40 6.55
N ASP A 124 -13.34 8.09 6.23
CA ASP A 124 -14.44 8.04 7.19
C ASP A 124 -14.67 6.60 7.62
N ARG A 125 -14.08 6.25 8.76
CA ARG A 125 -14.06 4.90 9.32
C ARG A 125 -15.46 4.42 9.72
N ILE A 126 -16.32 5.31 10.23
CA ILE A 126 -17.62 4.92 10.77
C ILE A 126 -18.60 4.58 9.66
N ASN A 127 -18.64 5.43 8.63
CA ASN A 127 -19.52 5.25 7.48
C ASN A 127 -18.89 4.35 6.40
N GLY A 128 -17.62 4.00 6.52
CA GLY A 128 -16.88 3.22 5.52
C GLY A 128 -16.72 3.99 4.21
N LEU A 129 -16.59 5.32 4.27
CA LEU A 129 -16.50 6.17 3.10
C LEU A 129 -15.06 6.63 2.88
N PHE A 130 -14.68 6.66 1.60
CA PHE A 130 -13.35 7.00 1.16
C PHE A 130 -13.43 8.13 0.13
N MET A 131 -12.93 9.31 0.50
CA MET A 131 -13.04 10.52 -0.29
C MET A 131 -11.70 10.94 -0.87
N PHE A 132 -11.71 11.34 -2.14
CA PHE A 132 -10.51 11.65 -2.89
C PHE A 132 -10.61 12.91 -3.72
N PRO A 133 -9.50 13.64 -3.86
CA PRO A 133 -9.43 14.74 -4.80
C PRO A 133 -9.16 14.18 -6.20
N ARG A 134 -9.89 14.67 -7.19
CA ARG A 134 -9.60 14.36 -8.60
C ARG A 134 -8.39 15.17 -9.07
N LYS A 135 -7.71 14.73 -10.13
CA LYS A 135 -6.60 15.49 -10.73
C LYS A 135 -7.08 16.87 -11.21
N LEU A 136 -6.19 17.86 -11.12
CA LEU A 136 -6.46 19.26 -11.50
C LEU A 136 -7.69 19.81 -10.76
N TYR A 137 -8.53 20.60 -11.44
CA TYR A 137 -9.79 21.16 -10.91
C TYR A 137 -10.96 20.17 -10.93
N GLY A 138 -10.70 18.88 -11.07
CA GLY A 138 -11.78 17.89 -11.03
C GLY A 138 -12.45 17.88 -9.66
N GLN A 139 -13.78 17.74 -9.65
CA GLN A 139 -14.54 17.61 -8.41
C GLN A 139 -14.09 16.37 -7.61
N PRO A 140 -13.97 16.47 -6.28
CA PRO A 140 -13.73 15.32 -5.42
C PRO A 140 -14.80 14.24 -5.63
N PHE A 141 -14.45 13.00 -5.31
CA PHE A 141 -15.38 11.88 -5.40
C PHE A 141 -15.28 11.02 -4.13
N THR A 142 -16.41 10.38 -3.81
CA THR A 142 -16.56 9.50 -2.65
C THR A 142 -16.90 8.10 -3.14
N ILE A 143 -16.25 7.09 -2.58
CA ILE A 143 -16.52 5.66 -2.83
C ILE A 143 -16.67 4.98 -1.47
N LYS A 144 -17.45 3.90 -1.39
CA LYS A 144 -17.36 3.02 -0.22
C LYS A 144 -16.01 2.32 -0.21
N PHE A 145 -15.43 2.14 0.97
CA PHE A 145 -14.08 1.61 1.09
C PHE A 145 -13.99 0.20 0.50
N ASP A 146 -14.95 -0.68 0.80
CA ASP A 146 -15.05 -2.06 0.30
C ASP A 146 -15.31 -2.20 -1.22
N GLU A 147 -15.79 -1.13 -1.86
CA GLU A 147 -15.99 -1.06 -3.31
C GLU A 147 -14.81 -0.43 -4.04
N ALA A 148 -13.83 0.12 -3.31
CA ALA A 148 -12.69 0.82 -3.91
C ALA A 148 -11.77 -0.13 -4.68
N VAL A 149 -11.28 0.35 -5.82
CA VAL A 149 -10.36 -0.41 -6.67
C VAL A 149 -8.98 0.20 -6.53
N VAL A 150 -8.07 -0.49 -5.84
CA VAL A 150 -6.71 0.02 -5.55
C VAL A 150 -5.67 -0.84 -6.24
N TYR A 151 -4.66 -0.21 -6.84
CA TYR A 151 -3.63 -0.90 -7.63
C TYR A 151 -2.26 -0.23 -7.53
N TRP A 152 -1.23 -1.00 -7.87
CA TRP A 152 0.14 -0.53 -7.97
C TRP A 152 0.37 0.26 -9.26
N VAL A 153 1.07 1.38 -9.14
CA VAL A 153 1.52 2.21 -10.25
C VAL A 153 3.03 2.37 -10.15
N GLY A 154 3.74 1.85 -11.15
CA GLY A 154 5.16 2.15 -11.32
C GLY A 154 5.34 3.60 -11.74
N THR A 155 6.10 4.35 -10.97
CA THR A 155 6.56 5.70 -11.29
C THR A 155 8.05 5.65 -11.58
N GLY A 156 8.43 5.92 -12.83
CA GLY A 156 9.84 6.03 -13.21
C GLY A 156 10.42 7.37 -12.78
N GLY A 157 11.56 7.33 -12.09
CA GLY A 157 12.40 8.51 -11.86
C GLY A 157 13.36 8.76 -13.03
N ALA A 158 13.92 9.97 -13.13
CA ALA A 158 14.91 10.34 -14.16
C ALA A 158 16.19 9.46 -14.13
N SER A 159 16.43 8.75 -13.02
CA SER A 159 17.55 7.80 -12.85
C SER A 159 17.28 6.38 -13.36
N GLY A 160 16.08 6.10 -13.90
CA GLY A 160 15.71 4.75 -14.35
C GLY A 160 15.25 3.80 -13.23
N ASN A 161 15.31 4.22 -11.97
CA ASN A 161 14.71 3.48 -10.86
C ASN A 161 13.18 3.58 -10.92
N ILE A 162 12.51 2.44 -10.85
CA ILE A 162 11.05 2.36 -10.79
C ILE A 162 10.65 2.37 -9.31
N ASP A 163 10.10 3.49 -8.88
CA ASP A 163 9.41 3.60 -7.59
C ASP A 163 7.96 3.11 -7.75
N MET A 164 7.36 2.55 -6.70
CA MET A 164 6.00 2.02 -6.74
C MET A 164 5.09 2.85 -5.84
N LYS A 165 3.98 3.31 -6.40
CA LYS A 165 2.96 4.06 -5.69
C LYS A 165 1.62 3.35 -5.72
N LEU A 166 0.82 3.56 -4.69
CA LEU A 166 -0.58 3.16 -4.68
C LEU A 166 -1.44 4.17 -5.42
N ALA A 167 -2.40 3.68 -6.20
CA ALA A 167 -3.48 4.51 -6.72
C ALA A 167 -4.84 3.88 -6.47
N VAL A 168 -5.82 4.72 -6.19
CA VAL A 168 -7.24 4.34 -6.26
C VAL A 168 -7.79 4.70 -7.64
N ALA A 169 -8.58 3.81 -8.23
CA ALA A 169 -9.22 4.05 -9.51
C ALA A 169 -10.41 5.01 -9.37
N TYR A 170 -10.71 5.77 -10.42
CA TYR A 170 -11.92 6.57 -10.47
C TYR A 170 -13.15 5.67 -10.65
N PRO A 171 -14.32 6.03 -10.07
CA PRO A 171 -15.53 5.19 -10.15
C PRO A 171 -15.91 4.83 -11.60
N ASN A 172 -15.79 5.81 -12.49
CA ASN A 172 -16.18 5.69 -13.90
C ASN A 172 -15.01 5.27 -14.81
N ASN A 173 -13.80 5.09 -14.27
CA ASN A 173 -12.64 4.70 -15.06
C ASN A 173 -11.61 3.95 -14.19
N LYS A 174 -11.53 2.63 -14.38
CA LYS A 174 -10.65 1.75 -13.62
C LYS A 174 -9.17 1.81 -14.02
N PHE A 175 -8.82 2.54 -15.07
CA PHE A 175 -7.44 2.71 -15.54
C PHE A 175 -6.82 4.05 -15.10
N LEU A 176 -7.66 5.03 -14.79
CA LEU A 176 -7.23 6.32 -14.26
C LEU A 176 -7.50 6.37 -12.76
N GLY A 177 -6.57 6.98 -12.03
CA GLY A 177 -6.67 7.06 -10.59
C GLY A 177 -5.96 8.25 -9.98
N THR A 178 -6.09 8.38 -8.66
CA THR A 178 -5.28 9.28 -7.85
C THR A 178 -4.36 8.47 -6.96
N TYR A 179 -3.14 8.98 -6.75
CA TYR A 179 -2.20 8.37 -5.83
C TYR A 179 -2.69 8.46 -4.39
N LEU A 180 -2.44 7.40 -3.63
CA LEU A 180 -2.56 7.41 -2.18
C LEU A 180 -1.29 8.02 -1.59
N SER A 181 -1.43 8.58 -0.40
CA SER A 181 -0.31 9.11 0.36
C SER A 181 -0.56 8.87 1.84
N ALA A 182 0.49 8.57 2.57
CA ALA A 182 0.56 8.62 4.02
C ALA A 182 2.01 8.92 4.39
N HIS A 183 2.27 9.30 5.65
CA HIS A 183 3.64 9.35 6.21
C HIS A 183 4.27 7.99 6.44
N ILE A 184 3.64 6.95 5.93
CA ILE A 184 4.05 5.57 6.06
C ILE A 184 4.70 5.21 4.74
N GLU A 185 5.93 4.71 4.81
CA GLU A 185 6.65 4.20 3.66
C GLU A 185 7.37 2.94 4.13
N PRO A 186 7.38 1.88 3.31
CA PRO A 186 7.02 1.83 1.88
C PRO A 186 5.52 1.57 1.58
N TYR A 187 5.19 1.49 0.29
CA TYR A 187 3.82 1.51 -0.23
C TYR A 187 2.89 0.40 0.33
N TYR A 188 3.41 -0.77 0.70
CA TYR A 188 2.60 -1.89 1.21
C TYR A 188 2.15 -1.65 2.65
N GLU A 189 2.99 -0.95 3.43
CA GLU A 189 2.64 -0.45 4.75
C GLU A 189 1.49 0.58 4.70
N ILE A 190 1.47 1.43 3.66
CA ILE A 190 0.37 2.40 3.45
C ILE A 190 -0.95 1.67 3.31
N TRP A 191 -1.01 0.63 2.49
CA TRP A 191 -2.27 -0.09 2.27
C TRP A 191 -2.74 -0.80 3.54
N SER A 192 -1.82 -1.47 4.24
CA SER A 192 -2.11 -2.10 5.54
C SER A 192 -2.64 -1.10 6.56
N PHE A 193 -2.10 0.12 6.61
CA PHE A 193 -2.64 1.20 7.43
C PHE A 193 -4.05 1.60 7.04
N TYR A 194 -4.33 1.79 5.75
CA TYR A 194 -5.67 2.18 5.28
C TYR A 194 -6.69 1.10 5.63
N VAL A 195 -6.37 -0.17 5.38
CA VAL A 195 -7.26 -1.31 5.70
C VAL A 195 -7.48 -1.41 7.21
N TRP A 196 -6.43 -1.33 8.03
CA TRP A 196 -6.57 -1.37 9.49
C TRP A 196 -7.40 -0.21 10.00
N TYR A 197 -7.10 1.02 9.58
CA TYR A 197 -7.85 2.19 10.04
C TYR A 197 -9.32 2.12 9.62
N MET A 198 -9.63 1.69 8.41
CA MET A 198 -11.02 1.60 7.92
C MET A 198 -11.79 0.40 8.49
N ASP A 199 -11.12 -0.58 9.08
CA ASP A 199 -11.77 -1.63 9.86
C ASP A 199 -12.30 -1.05 11.18
N LYS A 200 -13.56 -0.62 11.18
CA LYS A 200 -14.20 -0.07 12.38
C LYS A 200 -14.37 -1.08 13.51
N ASN A 201 -14.19 -2.37 13.27
CA ASN A 201 -14.35 -3.41 14.28
C ASN A 201 -13.01 -3.75 14.96
N ARG A 202 -11.88 -3.33 14.39
CA ARG A 202 -10.54 -3.46 14.97
C ARG A 202 -10.16 -2.26 15.85
N PRO A 203 -9.21 -2.43 16.79
CA PRO A 203 -8.62 -1.33 17.53
C PRO A 203 -7.92 -0.34 16.60
N LEU A 204 -7.78 0.91 17.05
CA LEU A 204 -7.07 1.94 16.30
C LEU A 204 -5.60 1.54 16.04
N PRO A 205 -5.06 1.86 14.86
CA PRO A 205 -3.66 1.61 14.49
C PRO A 205 -2.63 2.04 15.55
N PRO A 206 -1.44 1.42 15.58
CA PRO A 206 -0.40 1.75 16.56
C PRO A 206 0.16 3.17 16.36
N GLY A 207 0.48 3.84 17.47
CA GLY A 207 1.05 5.19 17.50
C GLY A 207 0.32 6.15 18.43
N ASP A 208 1.05 7.14 18.95
CA ASP A 208 0.55 8.05 19.99
C ASP A 208 -0.46 9.08 19.45
N ALA A 209 -0.58 9.23 18.13
CA ALA A 209 -1.59 10.08 17.50
C ALA A 209 -3.02 9.58 17.78
N PHE A 210 -3.19 8.27 18.02
CA PHE A 210 -4.48 7.66 18.32
C PHE A 210 -4.77 7.49 19.81
N ASP A 211 -3.76 7.59 20.68
CA ASP A 211 -3.91 7.34 22.13
C ASP A 211 -5.07 8.10 22.79
N PRO A 212 -5.32 9.39 22.48
CA PRO A 212 -6.45 10.13 23.05
C PRO A 212 -7.82 9.54 22.72
N TYR A 213 -7.91 8.68 21.71
CA TYR A 213 -9.17 8.13 21.20
C TYR A 213 -9.33 6.63 21.45
N ARG A 214 -8.30 5.93 21.95
CA ARG A 214 -8.34 4.46 22.14
C ARG A 214 -9.44 4.01 23.09
N GLU A 215 -9.56 4.68 24.23
CA GLU A 215 -10.59 4.33 25.23
C GLU A 215 -11.99 4.52 24.69
N LYS A 216 -12.24 5.65 24.02
CA LYS A 216 -13.53 5.95 23.39
C LYS A 216 -13.89 4.93 22.31
N ASP A 217 -12.93 4.55 21.46
CA ASP A 217 -13.15 3.52 20.44
C ASP A 217 -13.41 2.14 21.06
N PHE A 218 -12.67 1.77 22.11
CA PHE A 218 -12.89 0.53 22.86
C PHE A 218 -14.28 0.47 23.46
N LEU A 219 -14.71 1.52 24.18
CA LEU A 219 -16.05 1.59 24.80
C LEU A 219 -17.17 1.50 23.76
N ARG A 220 -16.97 2.10 22.58
CA ARG A 220 -17.92 1.97 21.46
C ARG A 220 -18.01 0.52 20.98
N ARG A 221 -16.89 -0.13 20.68
CA ARG A 221 -16.87 -1.54 20.22
C ARG A 221 -17.44 -2.48 21.28
N ARG A 222 -17.15 -2.21 22.55
CA ARG A 222 -17.74 -2.92 23.69
C ARG A 222 -19.27 -2.79 23.71
N ALA A 223 -19.81 -1.58 23.52
CA ALA A 223 -21.25 -1.35 23.45
C ALA A 223 -21.92 -2.01 22.24
N GLU A 224 -21.18 -2.21 21.16
CA GLU A 224 -21.61 -2.96 19.96
C GLU A 224 -21.43 -4.49 20.11
N GLY A 225 -20.88 -4.97 21.23
CA GLY A 225 -20.64 -6.39 21.49
C GLY A 225 -19.41 -6.98 20.79
N PHE A 226 -18.37 -6.16 20.60
CA PHE A 226 -17.11 -6.51 19.90
C PHE A 226 -17.38 -7.25 18.57
N PRO A 227 -17.98 -6.57 17.59
CA PRO A 227 -18.24 -7.18 16.28
C PRO A 227 -16.93 -7.71 15.67
N PRO A 228 -17.00 -8.80 14.88
CA PRO A 228 -15.83 -9.40 14.26
C PRO A 228 -15.19 -8.44 13.25
N PRO A 229 -13.87 -8.54 12.99
CA PRO A 229 -13.18 -7.72 11.99
C PRO A 229 -13.82 -7.78 10.62
N LEU A 230 -13.78 -6.67 9.89
CA LEU A 230 -14.27 -6.59 8.51
C LEU A 230 -13.26 -7.14 7.50
N TYR A 231 -11.97 -7.00 7.81
CA TYR A 231 -10.87 -7.36 6.92
C TYR A 231 -9.91 -8.34 7.60
N LYS A 232 -9.30 -9.21 6.79
CA LYS A 232 -8.31 -10.19 7.27
C LYS A 232 -7.02 -9.48 7.68
N SER A 233 -6.29 -10.08 8.62
CA SER A 233 -5.01 -9.56 9.08
C SER A 233 -4.01 -10.69 9.25
N TYR A 234 -2.82 -10.55 8.68
CA TYR A 234 -1.71 -11.48 8.86
C TYR A 234 -0.78 -11.06 10.01
N ILE A 235 -1.06 -9.92 10.63
CA ILE A 235 -0.36 -9.39 11.80
C ILE A 235 -1.32 -9.25 12.99
N PRO A 236 -0.84 -9.32 14.23
CA PRO A 236 -1.66 -9.09 15.41
C PRO A 236 -2.12 -7.62 15.47
N THR A 237 -3.35 -7.40 15.93
CA THR A 237 -3.96 -6.09 16.14
C THR A 237 -4.32 -5.92 17.63
N PRO A 238 -3.34 -5.64 18.50
CA PRO A 238 -3.56 -5.60 19.93
C PRO A 238 -4.34 -4.36 20.38
N GLU A 239 -5.09 -4.49 21.46
CA GLU A 239 -5.70 -3.38 22.19
C GLU A 239 -4.65 -2.50 22.91
N ALA A 240 -5.10 -1.37 23.46
CA ALA A 240 -4.22 -0.44 24.18
C ALA A 240 -3.67 -1.04 25.49
N THR A 241 -4.44 -1.92 26.14
CA THR A 241 -4.05 -2.57 27.40
C THR A 241 -4.33 -4.07 27.37
N PRO A 242 -3.58 -4.90 28.13
CA PRO A 242 -3.84 -6.33 28.22
C PRO A 242 -5.24 -6.69 28.74
N ALA A 243 -5.81 -5.87 29.64
CA ALA A 243 -7.16 -6.08 30.15
C ALA A 243 -8.23 -5.88 29.06
N GLN A 244 -8.07 -4.85 28.22
CA GLN A 244 -8.93 -4.63 27.06
C GLN A 244 -8.81 -5.76 26.04
N GLN A 245 -7.58 -6.24 25.81
CA GLN A 245 -7.32 -7.37 24.92
C GLN A 245 -8.05 -8.62 25.41
N ALA A 246 -7.92 -8.97 26.69
CA ALA A 246 -8.57 -10.13 27.29
C ALA A 246 -10.10 -10.04 27.23
N GLU A 247 -10.69 -8.84 27.38
CA GLU A 247 -12.14 -8.66 27.23
C GLU A 247 -12.61 -8.89 25.78
N ARG A 248 -11.88 -8.36 24.79
CA ARG A 248 -12.19 -8.57 23.37
C ARG A 248 -12.06 -10.03 22.97
N GLU A 249 -11.03 -10.71 23.44
CA GLU A 249 -10.73 -12.11 23.11
C GLU A 249 -11.81 -13.10 23.56
N GLN A 250 -12.72 -12.69 24.47
CA GLN A 250 -13.92 -13.46 24.80
C GLN A 250 -14.89 -13.60 23.62
N TYR A 251 -14.81 -12.69 22.64
CA TYR A 251 -15.70 -12.65 21.46
C TYR A 251 -15.01 -13.21 20.23
N TRP A 252 -13.79 -12.75 19.96
CA TRP A 252 -12.98 -13.22 18.84
C TRP A 252 -11.49 -12.96 19.06
N THR A 253 -10.65 -13.84 18.52
CA THR A 253 -9.19 -13.74 18.58
C THR A 253 -8.62 -13.37 17.21
N ASP A 254 -7.45 -12.73 17.19
CA ASP A 254 -6.79 -12.37 15.93
C ASP A 254 -6.51 -13.62 15.09
N GLU A 255 -6.18 -14.75 15.75
CA GLU A 255 -5.90 -16.03 15.10
C GLU A 255 -7.05 -16.58 14.24
N GLN A 256 -8.30 -16.29 14.58
CA GLN A 256 -9.47 -16.70 13.79
C GLN A 256 -9.57 -15.95 12.45
N TYR A 257 -8.96 -14.78 12.36
CA TYR A 257 -9.05 -13.86 11.22
C TYR A 257 -7.69 -13.64 10.54
N THR A 258 -6.65 -14.33 11.03
CA THR A 258 -5.40 -14.59 10.32
C THR A 258 -5.59 -15.81 9.45
N GLU A 259 -5.46 -15.66 8.13
CA GLU A 259 -5.46 -16.82 7.23
C GLU A 259 -4.24 -17.71 7.54
N LYS A 260 -4.45 -18.71 8.39
CA LYS A 260 -3.66 -19.94 8.39
C LYS A 260 -4.16 -20.74 7.19
N PHE A 261 -3.27 -21.11 6.27
CA PHE A 261 -3.57 -22.15 5.30
C PHE A 261 -4.05 -23.40 6.06
N GLU A 262 -4.96 -24.19 5.47
CA GLU A 262 -5.36 -25.47 6.04
C GLU A 262 -4.11 -26.33 6.21
N ARG A 263 -3.79 -26.69 7.46
CA ARG A 263 -2.69 -27.59 7.83
C ARG A 263 -3.21 -29.01 7.94
N GLU A 264 -2.41 -29.98 7.56
CA GLU A 264 -2.71 -31.38 7.83
C GLU A 264 -2.71 -31.62 9.35
N GLU A 265 -3.65 -32.44 9.84
CA GLU A 265 -3.92 -32.61 11.28
C GLU A 265 -2.73 -33.13 12.10
N GLU A 266 -1.77 -33.81 11.45
CA GLU A 266 -0.56 -34.37 12.05
C GLU A 266 0.72 -33.57 11.71
N SER A 267 0.58 -32.32 11.26
CA SER A 267 1.73 -31.48 10.89
C SER A 267 2.28 -30.66 12.06
N GLU A 268 3.60 -30.48 12.05
CA GLU A 268 4.34 -29.75 13.08
C GLU A 268 4.85 -28.40 12.56
N TRP A 269 5.23 -27.50 13.48
CA TRP A 269 5.95 -26.28 13.14
C TRP A 269 7.44 -26.50 13.37
N TYR A 270 8.27 -25.89 12.52
CA TYR A 270 9.68 -25.74 12.81
C TYR A 270 9.84 -25.05 14.17
N ASP A 271 10.64 -25.70 15.03
CA ASP A 271 11.03 -25.23 16.35
C ASP A 271 12.55 -25.39 16.49
N PRO A 272 13.31 -24.30 16.70
CA PRO A 272 14.76 -24.37 16.78
C PRO A 272 15.30 -25.18 17.97
N GLN A 273 14.49 -25.51 18.98
CA GLN A 273 14.88 -26.40 20.10
C GLN A 273 14.71 -27.88 19.77
N ILE A 274 13.87 -28.20 18.78
CA ILE A 274 13.58 -29.57 18.36
C ILE A 274 14.36 -29.90 17.08
N HIS A 275 14.60 -28.90 16.25
CA HIS A 275 15.21 -28.97 14.92
C HIS A 275 16.55 -28.20 14.92
N GLU A 276 17.41 -28.51 15.89
CA GLU A 276 18.67 -27.79 16.14
C GLU A 276 19.70 -27.96 15.01
N ASP A 277 19.54 -28.99 14.18
CA ASP A 277 20.41 -29.37 13.07
C ASP A 277 20.04 -28.74 11.73
N TRP A 278 18.99 -27.91 11.68
CA TRP A 278 18.54 -27.25 10.46
C TRP A 278 19.36 -25.98 10.14
N GLU A 279 19.86 -25.90 8.91
CA GLU A 279 20.72 -24.81 8.46
C GLU A 279 19.91 -23.65 7.87
N VAL A 280 20.43 -22.42 7.98
CA VAL A 280 19.75 -21.23 7.42
C VAL A 280 20.02 -21.13 5.92
N THR A 281 18.96 -21.21 5.12
CA THR A 281 18.97 -21.01 3.68
C THR A 281 18.16 -19.77 3.30
N THR A 282 18.70 -18.93 2.40
CA THR A 282 17.99 -17.74 1.89
C THR A 282 17.42 -17.99 0.50
N PHE A 283 16.10 -17.84 0.37
CA PHE A 283 15.37 -18.09 -0.87
C PHE A 283 15.16 -16.81 -1.68
N TYR A 284 15.43 -16.89 -2.98
CA TYR A 284 15.23 -15.81 -3.93
C TYR A 284 14.36 -16.26 -5.10
N GLU A 285 13.51 -15.37 -5.61
CA GLU A 285 12.75 -15.60 -6.83
C GLU A 285 13.71 -15.78 -8.03
N PRO A 286 13.58 -16.85 -8.85
CA PRO A 286 14.57 -17.22 -9.86
C PRO A 286 14.89 -16.13 -10.90
N ASN A 287 13.92 -15.27 -11.22
CA ASN A 287 14.04 -14.28 -12.28
C ASN A 287 14.37 -12.88 -11.78
N THR A 288 13.94 -12.54 -10.57
CA THR A 288 13.97 -11.18 -10.04
C THR A 288 15.03 -11.01 -8.97
N LYS A 289 15.57 -12.12 -8.43
CA LYS A 289 16.46 -12.14 -7.25
C LYS A 289 15.87 -11.39 -6.04
N ILE A 290 14.55 -11.27 -5.98
CA ILE A 290 13.85 -10.70 -4.84
C ILE A 290 13.78 -11.79 -3.76
N PRO A 291 14.11 -11.48 -2.50
CA PRO A 291 13.99 -12.45 -1.42
C PRO A 291 12.53 -12.91 -1.29
N VAL A 292 12.33 -14.21 -1.12
CA VAL A 292 11.02 -14.84 -0.94
C VAL A 292 10.59 -14.63 0.51
N ALA A 293 10.32 -13.38 0.87
CA ALA A 293 10.08 -12.95 2.24
C ALA A 293 8.68 -13.31 2.73
N ASN A 294 8.57 -13.62 4.03
CA ASN A 294 7.30 -13.83 4.74
C ASN A 294 6.38 -14.91 4.12
N ARG A 295 6.96 -15.94 3.50
CA ARG A 295 6.24 -17.05 2.88
C ARG A 295 6.26 -18.28 3.78
N TYR A 296 5.13 -18.97 3.83
CA TYR A 296 5.04 -20.28 4.45
C TYR A 296 5.61 -21.33 3.52
N VAL A 297 6.44 -22.21 4.08
CA VAL A 297 7.07 -23.34 3.40
C VAL A 297 6.62 -24.61 4.11
N LYS A 298 6.29 -25.62 3.31
CA LYS A 298 5.94 -26.97 3.75
C LYS A 298 7.05 -27.90 3.37
N PHE A 299 7.59 -28.64 4.33
CA PHE A 299 8.52 -29.74 4.13
C PHE A 299 7.77 -31.07 4.31
N ILE A 300 7.89 -31.95 3.33
CA ILE A 300 7.26 -33.29 3.32
C ILE A 300 8.39 -34.31 3.32
N PHE A 301 8.52 -35.07 4.39
CA PHE A 301 9.58 -36.08 4.54
C PHE A 301 9.10 -37.44 4.03
N ASN A 302 10.03 -38.29 3.59
CA ASN A 302 9.72 -39.63 3.07
C ASN A 302 9.03 -40.55 4.10
N ASP A 303 9.20 -40.29 5.39
CA ASP A 303 8.55 -41.02 6.48
C ASP A 303 7.13 -40.54 6.79
N GLY A 304 6.64 -39.54 6.04
CA GLY A 304 5.31 -38.97 6.18
C GLY A 304 5.21 -37.78 7.13
N ARG A 305 6.30 -37.37 7.80
CA ARG A 305 6.31 -36.15 8.61
C ARG A 305 6.09 -34.93 7.71
N ILE A 306 5.30 -33.97 8.23
CA ILE A 306 5.05 -32.69 7.58
C ILE A 306 5.42 -31.57 8.54
N ILE A 307 6.38 -30.74 8.17
CA ILE A 307 6.84 -29.61 8.99
C ILE A 307 6.63 -28.30 8.24
N TYR A 308 6.02 -27.33 8.90
CA TYR A 308 5.79 -26.00 8.38
C TYR A 308 6.79 -25.00 8.95
N ALA A 309 7.27 -24.10 8.11
CA ALA A 309 8.12 -23.00 8.52
C ALA A 309 7.77 -21.71 7.76
N LYS A 310 8.32 -20.56 8.20
CA LYS A 310 8.08 -19.26 7.57
C LYS A 310 9.40 -18.55 7.28
N THR A 311 9.57 -18.05 6.06
CA THR A 311 10.73 -17.22 5.71
C THR A 311 10.65 -15.86 6.40
N ASN A 312 11.81 -15.34 6.80
CA ASN A 312 11.99 -14.01 7.37
C ASN A 312 11.91 -12.92 6.30
N GLU A 313 12.06 -11.65 6.70
CA GLU A 313 11.98 -10.48 5.80
C GLU A 313 13.07 -10.45 4.73
N ASP A 314 14.22 -11.07 5.00
CA ASP A 314 15.34 -11.22 4.08
C ASP A 314 15.21 -12.46 3.18
N GLY A 315 14.12 -13.22 3.31
CA GLY A 315 13.89 -14.48 2.59
C GLY A 315 14.60 -15.69 3.20
N SER A 316 15.24 -15.53 4.36
CA SER A 316 15.95 -16.60 5.07
C SER A 316 14.99 -17.50 5.84
N LEU A 317 15.29 -18.79 5.88
CA LEU A 317 14.52 -19.81 6.57
C LEU A 317 15.46 -20.95 7.00
N HIS A 318 15.16 -21.62 8.11
CA HIS A 318 15.85 -22.86 8.48
C HIS A 318 15.33 -24.03 7.63
N GLU A 319 16.23 -24.72 6.95
CA GLU A 319 15.98 -25.84 6.06
C GLU A 319 16.44 -27.16 6.71
N PRO A 320 15.72 -28.27 6.51
CA PRO A 320 16.15 -29.57 7.03
C PRO A 320 17.52 -29.98 6.47
N PRO A 321 18.30 -30.78 7.22
CA PRO A 321 19.62 -31.20 6.78
C PRO A 321 19.54 -32.02 5.48
N GLU A 322 20.53 -31.85 4.59
CA GLU A 322 20.60 -32.58 3.31
C GLU A 322 20.61 -34.12 3.46
N SER A 323 20.91 -34.62 4.67
CA SER A 323 20.85 -36.06 4.98
C SER A 323 19.44 -36.62 5.04
N GLU A 324 18.43 -35.77 5.25
CA GLU A 324 17.03 -36.17 5.22
C GLU A 324 16.45 -35.91 3.82
N ASP A 325 15.87 -36.93 3.21
CA ASP A 325 15.15 -36.77 1.95
C ASP A 325 13.80 -36.08 2.23
N PHE A 326 13.63 -34.85 1.73
CA PHE A 326 12.40 -34.07 1.84
C PHE A 326 11.99 -33.41 0.52
N GLU A 327 10.69 -33.21 0.35
CA GLU A 327 10.13 -32.34 -0.68
C GLU A 327 9.73 -31.00 -0.06
N MET A 328 10.26 -29.91 -0.63
CA MET A 328 9.91 -28.55 -0.23
C MET A 328 8.83 -27.97 -1.16
N GLN A 329 7.77 -27.44 -0.58
CA GLN A 329 6.71 -26.75 -1.30
C GLN A 329 6.39 -25.39 -0.64
N PHE A 330 6.48 -24.31 -1.41
CA PHE A 330 5.91 -23.04 -0.96
C PHE A 330 4.40 -23.16 -0.86
N VAL A 331 3.87 -22.87 0.32
CA VAL A 331 2.43 -22.97 0.56
C VAL A 331 1.74 -21.87 -0.22
N ASN A 332 1.00 -22.29 -1.25
CA ASN A 332 0.05 -21.41 -1.91
C ASN A 332 -1.11 -21.19 -0.94
N ILE A 333 -1.08 -20.04 -0.24
CA ILE A 333 -2.24 -19.55 0.49
C ILE A 333 -3.41 -19.55 -0.51
N LYS A 334 -4.41 -20.42 -0.27
CA LYS A 334 -5.56 -20.60 -1.18
C LYS A 334 -6.13 -19.20 -1.44
N LYS A 335 -6.11 -18.81 -2.71
CA LYS A 335 -6.44 -17.45 -3.14
C LYS A 335 -7.89 -17.09 -3.00
#